data_AF-A0A1Q5K954-F1
#
_entry.id   AF-A0A1Q5K954-F1
#
_cell.length_a   1.000
_cell.length_b   1.000
_cell.length_c   1.000
_cell.angle_alpha   90.00
_cell.angle_beta   90.00
_cell.angle_gamma   90.00
#
_symmetry.space_group_name_H-M   'P 1'
#
loop_
_entity.id
_entity.type
_entity.pdbx_description
1 polymer ?
#
loop_
_entity_poly.entity_id
_entity_poly.type
_entity_poly.pdbx_seq_one_letter_code
_entity_poly.pdbx_strand_id
1 'polypeptide(L)'
;MRRGDREESGQAVPLYIAAVAGLLFLALVFFTFGEADIQRSGAQSAADAAALAAAKESRSSLEPDLMAHLTDPDYFESVFEPSYPGGPVNTCWKASTFAALNKASLVSCRPLGDGRWGYKVRLKSAKGVSTDIVPGTEGKKAEAVAVAVVEPRCSFTPAPEASPEASPEPSPDTDEDPDPEATDASVGKVSCDGGEEWVVDPEDVALMPDMADLFSVHLAEN
;
A
#
# COMPACT_ATOMS: atom_id res chain seq x y z
N MET A 1 -55.43 67.51 -28.25
CA MET A 1 -54.22 67.07 -27.54
C MET A 1 -54.03 65.57 -27.72
N ARG A 2 -52.92 65.14 -28.34
CA ARG A 2 -52.42 63.75 -28.23
C ARG A 2 -51.37 63.76 -27.11
N ARG A 3 -51.57 62.95 -26.06
CA ARG A 3 -50.55 62.67 -25.05
C ARG A 3 -50.09 61.24 -25.31
N GLY A 4 -48.83 61.10 -25.71
CA GLY A 4 -48.22 59.81 -25.98
C GLY A 4 -47.95 59.07 -24.68
N ASP A 5 -48.42 57.83 -24.62
CA ASP A 5 -47.88 56.83 -23.72
C ASP A 5 -46.46 56.50 -24.18
N ARG A 6 -45.49 56.69 -23.29
CA ARG A 6 -44.09 56.35 -23.52
C ARG A 6 -43.77 55.26 -22.52
N GLU A 7 -44.12 54.02 -22.88
CA GLU A 7 -43.72 52.81 -22.18
C GLU A 7 -42.21 52.56 -22.42
N GLU A 8 -41.36 53.29 -21.71
CA GLU A 8 -39.98 52.87 -21.46
C GLU A 8 -39.97 52.13 -20.14
N SER A 9 -39.91 50.79 -20.16
CA SER A 9 -39.33 49.92 -19.11
C SER A 9 -39.69 48.45 -19.36
N GLY A 10 -38.89 47.73 -20.16
CA GLY A 10 -39.11 46.29 -20.33
C GLY A 10 -37.95 45.48 -20.86
N GLN A 11 -36.88 46.11 -21.36
CA GLN A 11 -35.86 45.39 -22.14
C GLN A 11 -34.59 44.98 -21.37
N ALA A 12 -34.37 45.51 -20.16
CA ALA A 12 -33.23 45.11 -19.33
C ALA A 12 -33.43 43.75 -18.67
N VAL A 13 -34.64 43.47 -18.15
CA VAL A 13 -34.96 42.20 -17.46
C VAL A 13 -34.75 40.97 -18.36
N PRO A 14 -35.22 40.94 -19.62
CA PRO A 14 -34.97 39.82 -20.54
C PRO A 14 -33.48 39.60 -20.82
N LEU A 15 -32.69 40.68 -20.88
CA LEU A 15 -31.27 40.63 -21.20
C LEU A 15 -30.46 40.02 -20.04
N TYR A 16 -30.79 40.38 -18.79
CA TYR A 16 -30.20 39.75 -17.61
C TYR A 16 -30.60 38.28 -17.48
N ILE A 17 -31.87 37.95 -17.72
CA ILE A 17 -32.33 36.55 -17.70
C ILE A 17 -31.59 35.73 -18.76
N ALA A 18 -31.44 36.24 -19.98
CA ALA A 18 -30.70 35.56 -21.05
C ALA A 18 -29.20 35.40 -20.72
N ALA A 19 -28.57 36.42 -20.13
CA ALA A 19 -27.17 36.35 -19.70
C ALA A 19 -26.96 35.32 -18.58
N VAL A 20 -27.82 35.31 -17.56
CA VAL A 20 -27.74 34.34 -16.46
C VAL A 20 -28.02 32.92 -16.96
N ALA A 21 -29.04 32.74 -17.81
CA ALA A 21 -29.33 31.44 -18.42
C ALA A 21 -28.17 30.94 -19.28
N GLY A 22 -27.54 31.82 -20.08
CA GLY A 22 -26.36 31.49 -20.87
C GLY A 22 -25.15 31.09 -20.02
N LEU A 23 -24.89 31.82 -18.93
CA LEU A 23 -23.82 31.49 -17.99
C LEU A 23 -24.07 30.17 -17.24
N LEU A 24 -25.30 29.92 -16.79
CA LEU A 24 -25.68 28.65 -16.15
C LEU A 24 -25.60 27.48 -17.12
N PHE A 25 -25.98 27.67 -18.38
CA PHE A 25 -25.83 26.66 -19.43
C PHE A 25 -24.35 26.34 -19.68
N LEU A 26 -23.50 27.35 -19.83
CA LEU A 26 -22.05 27.15 -19.95
C LEU A 26 -21.48 26.40 -18.74
N ALA A 27 -21.88 26.78 -17.52
CA ALA A 27 -21.46 26.08 -16.31
C ALA A 27 -21.89 24.61 -16.30
N LEU A 28 -23.11 24.29 -16.73
CA LEU A 28 -23.63 22.93 -16.82
C LEU A 28 -22.89 22.11 -17.87
N VAL A 29 -22.55 22.71 -19.02
CA VAL A 29 -21.70 22.09 -20.05
C VAL A 29 -20.30 21.80 -19.51
N PHE A 30 -19.68 22.71 -18.77
CA PHE A 30 -18.37 22.44 -18.15
C PHE A 30 -18.43 21.39 -17.05
N PHE A 31 -19.53 21.34 -16.29
CA PHE A 31 -19.74 20.35 -15.24
C PHE A 31 -19.77 18.90 -15.78
N THR A 32 -20.41 18.67 -16.94
CA THR A 32 -20.46 17.32 -17.53
C THR A 32 -19.10 16.82 -18.00
N PHE A 33 -18.23 17.71 -18.49
CA PHE A 33 -16.85 17.34 -18.86
C PHE A 33 -15.98 16.99 -17.64
N GLY A 34 -16.26 17.55 -16.47
CA GLY A 34 -15.54 17.23 -15.23
C GLY A 34 -15.72 15.77 -14.77
N GLU A 35 -16.86 15.14 -15.08
CA GLU A 35 -17.13 13.76 -14.63
C GLU A 35 -16.25 12.70 -15.31
N ALA A 36 -15.83 12.93 -16.56
CA ALA A 36 -15.02 11.95 -17.31
C ALA A 36 -13.59 11.84 -16.76
N ASP A 37 -13.01 12.98 -16.35
CA ASP A 37 -11.68 13.03 -15.74
C ASP A 37 -11.68 12.36 -14.35
N ILE A 38 -12.75 12.58 -13.58
CA ILE A 38 -12.97 11.93 -12.27
C ILE A 38 -13.04 10.40 -12.40
N GLN A 39 -13.61 9.85 -13.48
CA GLN A 39 -13.70 8.39 -13.65
C GLN A 39 -12.35 7.73 -13.97
N ARG A 40 -11.50 8.38 -14.79
CA ARG A 40 -10.15 7.86 -15.07
C ARG A 40 -9.27 7.92 -13.83
N SER A 41 -9.30 9.05 -13.12
CA SER A 41 -8.62 9.20 -11.83
C SER A 41 -9.13 8.17 -10.81
N GLY A 42 -10.44 7.92 -10.77
CA GLY A 42 -11.07 6.96 -9.85
C GLY A 42 -10.64 5.51 -10.09
N ALA A 43 -10.48 5.10 -11.35
CA ALA A 43 -9.98 3.75 -11.67
C ALA A 43 -8.54 3.54 -11.18
N GLN A 44 -7.67 4.55 -11.33
CA GLN A 44 -6.30 4.46 -10.84
C GLN A 44 -6.25 4.42 -9.31
N SER A 45 -6.98 5.31 -8.62
CA SER A 45 -7.06 5.27 -7.15
C SER A 45 -7.58 3.93 -6.62
N ALA A 46 -8.53 3.30 -7.33
CA ALA A 46 -9.00 1.96 -7.01
C ALA A 46 -7.90 0.90 -7.17
N ALA A 47 -7.10 0.98 -8.24
CA ALA A 47 -5.99 0.06 -8.48
C ALA A 47 -4.89 0.23 -7.42
N ASP A 48 -4.51 1.46 -7.11
CA ASP A 48 -3.50 1.78 -6.10
C ASP A 48 -3.90 1.25 -4.72
N ALA A 49 -5.15 1.51 -4.31
CA ALA A 49 -5.69 1.01 -3.05
C ALA A 49 -5.73 -0.53 -3.01
N ALA A 50 -6.11 -1.17 -4.12
CA ALA A 50 -6.16 -2.62 -4.22
C ALA A 50 -4.77 -3.27 -4.18
N ALA A 51 -3.78 -2.68 -4.87
CA ALA A 51 -2.40 -3.17 -4.85
C ALA A 51 -1.78 -3.02 -3.45
N LEU A 52 -1.90 -1.84 -2.84
CA LEU A 52 -1.43 -1.61 -1.47
C LEU A 52 -2.10 -2.56 -0.46
N ALA A 53 -3.40 -2.85 -0.65
CA ALA A 53 -4.11 -3.76 0.23
C ALA A 53 -3.58 -5.20 0.15
N ALA A 54 -3.33 -5.72 -1.06
CA ALA A 54 -2.72 -7.05 -1.22
C ALA A 54 -1.31 -7.11 -0.61
N ALA A 55 -0.47 -6.10 -0.87
CA ALA A 55 0.88 -6.04 -0.33
C ALA A 55 0.89 -5.93 1.21
N LYS A 56 0.04 -5.07 1.80
CA LYS A 56 -0.12 -4.97 3.26
C LYS A 56 -0.61 -6.28 3.89
N GLU A 57 -1.58 -6.95 3.27
CA GLU A 57 -2.06 -8.24 3.74
C GLU A 57 -0.97 -9.30 3.65
N SER A 58 -0.17 -9.31 2.58
CA SER A 58 0.95 -10.25 2.43
C SER A 58 2.01 -10.03 3.51
N ARG A 59 2.34 -8.78 3.79
CA ARG A 59 3.24 -8.39 4.87
C ARG A 59 2.74 -8.87 6.23
N SER A 60 1.47 -8.60 6.56
CA SER A 60 0.88 -9.04 7.82
C SER A 60 0.75 -10.57 7.92
N SER A 61 0.60 -11.27 6.79
CA SER A 61 0.50 -12.73 6.77
C SER A 61 1.84 -13.44 7.03
N LEU A 62 2.97 -12.72 7.00
CA LEU A 62 4.30 -13.27 7.29
C LEU A 62 4.53 -13.45 8.81
N GLU A 63 3.82 -12.70 9.66
CA GLU A 63 3.97 -12.76 11.12
C GLU A 63 3.94 -14.18 11.70
N PRO A 64 2.90 -15.03 11.45
CA PRO A 64 2.88 -16.37 12.01
C PRO A 64 4.04 -17.26 11.52
N ASP A 65 4.52 -17.04 10.29
CA ASP A 65 5.63 -17.79 9.70
C ASP A 65 6.97 -17.35 10.31
N LEU A 66 7.15 -16.04 10.51
CA LEU A 66 8.29 -15.48 11.22
C LEU A 66 8.36 -15.98 12.68
N MET A 67 7.23 -16.00 13.38
CA MET A 67 7.14 -16.52 14.75
C MET A 67 7.41 -18.02 14.85
N ALA A 68 7.11 -18.79 13.80
CA ALA A 68 7.40 -20.22 13.77
C ALA A 68 8.90 -20.53 13.59
N HIS A 69 9.70 -19.54 13.16
CA HIS A 69 11.11 -19.69 12.82
C HIS A 69 12.03 -18.82 13.70
N LEU A 70 11.58 -18.46 14.92
CA LEU A 70 12.37 -17.66 15.87
C LEU A 70 13.70 -18.30 16.28
N THR A 71 13.90 -19.59 16.02
CA THR A 71 15.14 -20.34 16.29
C THR A 71 16.03 -20.51 15.06
N ASP A 72 15.65 -19.95 13.91
CA ASP A 72 16.27 -20.20 12.61
C ASP A 72 16.92 -18.92 12.05
N PRO A 73 18.24 -18.71 12.24
CA PRO A 73 18.92 -17.50 11.76
C PRO A 73 18.97 -17.43 10.24
N ASP A 74 19.05 -18.57 9.54
CA ASP A 74 19.10 -18.62 8.07
C ASP A 74 17.76 -18.16 7.49
N TYR A 75 16.65 -18.55 8.12
CA TYR A 75 15.32 -18.07 7.74
C TYR A 75 15.22 -16.55 7.89
N PHE A 76 15.66 -15.99 9.03
CA PHE A 76 15.68 -14.55 9.24
C PHE A 76 16.53 -13.82 8.20
N GLU A 77 17.74 -14.30 7.92
CA GLU A 77 18.59 -13.74 6.88
C GLU A 77 17.85 -13.69 5.54
N SER A 78 17.21 -14.80 5.14
CA SER A 78 16.48 -14.89 3.87
C SER A 78 15.26 -13.96 3.78
N VAL A 79 14.56 -13.71 4.89
CA VAL A 79 13.35 -12.88 4.95
C VAL A 79 13.67 -11.39 4.83
N PHE A 80 14.81 -10.96 5.38
CA PHE A 80 15.26 -9.56 5.32
C PHE A 80 16.09 -9.25 4.06
N GLU A 81 16.34 -10.23 3.19
CA GLU A 81 16.94 -9.97 1.88
C GLU A 81 15.97 -9.20 0.95
N PRO A 82 16.46 -8.24 0.15
CA PRO A 82 15.65 -7.57 -0.88
C PRO A 82 15.06 -8.51 -1.94
N SER A 83 15.66 -9.69 -2.12
CA SER A 83 15.23 -10.76 -3.04
C SER A 83 14.16 -11.68 -2.49
N TYR A 84 13.75 -11.52 -1.23
CA TYR A 84 12.69 -12.33 -0.65
C TYR A 84 11.41 -12.15 -1.48
N PRO A 85 10.78 -13.23 -2.00
CA PRO A 85 9.60 -13.11 -2.86
C PRO A 85 8.29 -12.95 -2.09
N GLY A 86 8.33 -13.00 -0.75
CA GLY A 86 7.18 -13.01 0.13
C GLY A 86 6.79 -14.41 0.60
N GLY A 87 5.94 -14.45 1.65
CA GLY A 87 5.43 -15.70 2.21
C GLY A 87 4.56 -16.52 1.25
N PRO A 88 4.26 -17.79 1.57
CA PRO A 88 3.63 -18.73 0.66
C PRO A 88 2.15 -18.43 0.33
N VAL A 89 1.53 -17.48 1.06
CA VAL A 89 0.10 -17.20 0.97
C VAL A 89 -0.19 -16.12 -0.07
N ASN A 90 -1.04 -16.46 -1.05
CA ASN A 90 -1.57 -15.48 -1.98
C ASN A 90 -2.67 -14.61 -1.33
N THR A 91 -2.42 -13.31 -1.20
CA THR A 91 -3.31 -12.34 -0.53
C THR A 91 -4.18 -11.51 -1.49
N CYS A 92 -4.31 -11.94 -2.75
CA CYS A 92 -5.08 -11.24 -3.78
C CYS A 92 -6.58 -11.09 -3.47
N TRP A 93 -7.10 -11.83 -2.50
CA TRP A 93 -8.46 -11.63 -2.00
C TRP A 93 -8.63 -10.20 -1.45
N LYS A 94 -7.61 -9.63 -0.80
CA LYS A 94 -7.66 -8.28 -0.23
C LYS A 94 -7.74 -7.21 -1.31
N ALA A 95 -7.01 -7.39 -2.42
CA ALA A 95 -7.13 -6.52 -3.59
C ALA A 95 -8.57 -6.50 -4.14
N SER A 96 -9.22 -7.66 -4.17
CA SER A 96 -10.62 -7.76 -4.63
C SER A 96 -11.59 -7.01 -3.71
N THR A 97 -11.40 -7.11 -2.39
CA THR A 97 -12.17 -6.35 -1.39
C THR A 97 -12.00 -4.85 -1.58
N PHE A 98 -10.77 -4.36 -1.70
CA PHE A 98 -10.49 -2.93 -1.86
C PHE A 98 -10.93 -2.38 -3.22
N ALA A 99 -10.83 -3.17 -4.28
CA ALA A 99 -11.39 -2.80 -5.57
C ALA A 99 -12.91 -2.62 -5.50
N ALA A 100 -13.62 -3.53 -4.83
CA ALA A 100 -15.08 -3.43 -4.67
C ALA A 100 -15.48 -2.17 -3.86
N LEU A 101 -14.77 -1.86 -2.78
CA LEU A 101 -14.97 -0.63 -1.99
C LEU A 101 -14.78 0.63 -2.83
N ASN A 102 -13.87 0.58 -3.80
CA ASN A 102 -13.60 1.67 -4.74
C ASN A 102 -14.40 1.57 -6.06
N LYS A 103 -15.52 0.82 -6.06
CA LYS A 103 -16.41 0.69 -7.24
C LYS A 103 -15.65 0.21 -8.48
N ALA A 104 -14.76 -0.75 -8.30
CA ALA A 104 -14.06 -1.45 -9.37
C ALA A 104 -14.39 -2.95 -9.36
N SER A 105 -14.15 -3.60 -10.50
CA SER A 105 -14.51 -4.99 -10.79
C SER A 105 -13.50 -5.60 -11.77
N LEU A 106 -13.68 -6.88 -12.11
CA LEU A 106 -12.78 -7.62 -13.03
C LEU A 106 -11.31 -7.53 -12.58
N VAL A 107 -11.11 -7.81 -11.29
CA VAL A 107 -9.81 -7.72 -10.64
C VAL A 107 -8.96 -8.91 -11.05
N SER A 108 -7.83 -8.61 -11.68
CA SER A 108 -6.72 -9.54 -11.88
C SER A 108 -5.60 -9.12 -10.95
N CYS A 109 -5.33 -9.94 -9.94
CA CYS A 109 -4.23 -9.75 -9.00
C CYS A 109 -3.30 -10.95 -9.09
N ARG A 110 -1.99 -10.69 -9.08
CA ARG A 110 -0.95 -11.72 -9.06
C ARG A 110 0.26 -11.22 -8.24
N PRO A 111 0.97 -12.12 -7.53
CA PRO A 111 2.31 -11.82 -7.05
C PRO A 111 3.21 -11.38 -8.22
N LEU A 112 4.22 -10.57 -7.93
CA LEU A 112 5.23 -10.21 -8.91
C LEU A 112 6.10 -11.43 -9.27
N GLY A 113 6.49 -11.49 -10.54
CA GLY A 113 7.34 -12.56 -11.07
C GLY A 113 8.77 -12.10 -11.37
N ASP A 114 9.15 -10.91 -10.90
CA ASP A 114 10.44 -10.26 -11.14
C ASP A 114 11.42 -10.40 -9.97
N GLY A 115 11.06 -11.21 -8.96
CA GLY A 115 11.87 -11.44 -7.76
C GLY A 115 11.59 -10.47 -6.61
N ARG A 116 10.77 -9.42 -6.82
CA ARG A 116 10.35 -8.54 -5.73
C ARG A 116 9.16 -9.14 -4.98
N TRP A 117 9.15 -8.99 -3.67
CA TRP A 117 7.94 -9.19 -2.89
C TRP A 117 6.91 -8.11 -3.21
N GLY A 118 5.84 -8.47 -3.90
CA GLY A 118 4.80 -7.51 -4.23
C GLY A 118 3.69 -8.08 -5.09
N TYR A 119 2.74 -7.22 -5.44
CA TYR A 119 1.55 -7.60 -6.19
C TYR A 119 1.27 -6.62 -7.33
N LYS A 120 0.93 -7.17 -8.49
CA LYS A 120 0.41 -6.43 -9.64
C LYS A 120 -1.10 -6.61 -9.71
N VAL A 121 -1.83 -5.51 -9.64
CA VAL A 121 -3.29 -5.49 -9.72
C VAL A 121 -3.73 -4.75 -10.96
N ARG A 122 -4.61 -5.37 -11.74
CA ARG A 122 -5.31 -4.80 -12.89
C ARG A 122 -6.80 -4.91 -12.63
N LEU A 123 -7.55 -3.83 -12.87
CA LEU A 123 -8.99 -3.81 -12.64
C LEU A 123 -9.71 -2.90 -13.62
N LYS A 124 -11.05 -2.96 -13.62
CA LYS A 124 -11.92 -2.07 -14.40
C LYS A 124 -12.91 -1.33 -13.50
N SER A 125 -13.12 -0.05 -13.77
CA SER A 125 -14.16 0.75 -13.09
C SER A 125 -15.53 0.10 -13.25
N ALA A 126 -16.36 0.12 -12.20
CA ALA A 126 -17.71 -0.44 -12.26
C ALA A 126 -18.65 0.45 -13.08
N LYS A 127 -18.46 1.77 -13.02
CA LYS A 127 -19.15 2.73 -13.89
C LYS A 127 -18.41 2.87 -15.22
N GLY A 128 -19.16 2.87 -16.32
CA GLY A 128 -18.63 3.28 -17.63
C GLY A 128 -18.21 4.75 -17.58
N VAL A 129 -17.30 5.15 -18.47
CA VAL A 129 -16.95 6.57 -18.64
C VAL A 129 -18.23 7.31 -19.00
N SER A 130 -18.62 8.27 -18.14
CA SER A 130 -19.83 9.07 -18.34
C SER A 130 -19.64 9.93 -19.58
N THR A 131 -20.19 9.49 -20.71
CA THR A 131 -21.30 10.14 -21.41
C THR A 131 -21.28 9.77 -22.89
N ASP A 132 -22.48 9.50 -23.41
CA ASP A 132 -22.88 9.38 -24.83
C ASP A 132 -22.54 10.62 -25.70
N ILE A 133 -21.58 11.46 -25.30
CA ILE A 133 -21.15 12.67 -26.01
C ILE A 133 -20.05 12.35 -27.03
N VAL A 134 -19.23 11.33 -26.78
CA VAL A 134 -18.25 10.82 -27.74
C VAL A 134 -18.84 9.58 -28.42
N PRO A 135 -19.22 9.67 -29.72
CA PRO A 135 -19.70 8.51 -30.45
C PRO A 135 -18.69 7.36 -30.34
N GLY A 136 -19.14 6.20 -29.84
CA GLY A 136 -18.30 5.00 -29.69
C GLY A 136 -17.58 4.82 -28.35
N THR A 137 -17.91 5.59 -27.30
CA THR A 137 -17.42 5.34 -25.92
C THR A 137 -18.48 4.76 -24.97
N GLU A 138 -19.71 4.57 -25.46
CA GLU A 138 -20.80 3.91 -24.74
C GLU A 138 -20.37 2.57 -24.12
N GLY A 139 -20.57 2.43 -22.81
CA GLY A 139 -20.27 1.20 -22.07
C GLY A 139 -18.79 0.89 -21.84
N LYS A 140 -17.84 1.72 -22.31
CA LYS A 140 -16.40 1.50 -22.04
C LYS A 140 -16.07 1.80 -20.58
N LYS A 141 -15.54 0.81 -19.88
CA LYS A 141 -15.03 0.92 -18.51
C LYS A 141 -13.56 1.33 -18.54
N ALA A 142 -13.16 2.19 -17.61
CA ALA A 142 -11.75 2.56 -17.45
C ALA A 142 -11.00 1.36 -16.87
N GLU A 143 -9.87 1.02 -17.46
CA GLU A 143 -8.95 0.00 -16.96
C GLU A 143 -7.75 0.69 -16.32
N ALA A 144 -7.31 0.17 -15.17
CA ALA A 144 -6.17 0.69 -14.43
C ALA A 144 -5.31 -0.46 -13.90
N VAL A 145 -4.02 -0.16 -13.72
CA VAL A 145 -3.01 -1.09 -13.22
C VAL A 145 -2.20 -0.38 -12.15
N ALA A 146 -1.91 -1.08 -11.06
CA ALA A 146 -1.01 -0.62 -10.03
C ALA A 146 -0.14 -1.79 -9.55
N VAL A 147 1.06 -1.45 -9.09
CA VAL A 147 1.98 -2.37 -8.44
C VAL A 147 2.29 -1.82 -7.05
N ALA A 148 2.27 -2.70 -6.06
CA ALA A 148 2.75 -2.39 -4.72
C ALA A 148 3.77 -3.45 -4.30
N VAL A 149 4.85 -2.99 -3.69
CA VAL A 149 5.95 -3.83 -3.20
C VAL A 149 6.04 -3.72 -1.68
N VAL A 150 6.58 -4.78 -1.08
CA VAL A 150 6.92 -4.86 0.33
C VAL A 150 8.45 -4.92 0.41
N GLU A 151 9.06 -4.01 1.16
CA GLU A 151 10.51 -3.96 1.30
C GLU A 151 10.92 -3.96 2.78
N PRO A 152 12.01 -4.66 3.13
CA PRO A 152 12.55 -4.62 4.48
C PRO A 152 12.98 -3.19 4.84
N ARG A 153 12.60 -2.74 6.04
CA ARG A 153 13.09 -1.48 6.65
C ARG A 153 14.31 -1.71 7.54
N CYS A 154 14.66 -2.97 7.70
CA CYS A 154 15.57 -3.47 8.69
C CYS A 154 16.49 -4.50 8.06
N SER A 155 17.63 -4.70 8.70
CA SER A 155 18.58 -5.75 8.37
C SER A 155 18.69 -6.71 9.56
N PHE A 156 18.91 -7.99 9.25
CA PHE A 156 19.18 -9.00 10.27
C PHE A 156 20.68 -9.29 10.33
N THR A 157 21.21 -9.38 11.55
CA THR A 157 22.58 -9.82 11.82
C THR A 157 22.52 -11.04 12.73
N PRO A 158 22.98 -12.23 12.29
CA PRO A 158 22.97 -13.41 13.13
C PRO A 158 23.87 -13.24 14.35
N ALA A 159 23.49 -13.87 15.45
CA ALA A 159 24.36 -13.94 16.63
C ALA A 159 25.64 -14.74 16.27
N PRO A 160 26.81 -14.39 16.83
CA PRO A 160 28.01 -15.19 16.63
C PRO A 160 27.74 -16.62 17.11
N GLU A 161 28.04 -17.63 16.29
CA GLU A 161 27.92 -19.02 16.71
C GLU A 161 28.74 -19.21 17.99
N ALA A 162 28.09 -19.70 19.05
CA ALA A 162 28.79 -20.13 20.25
C ALA A 162 29.73 -21.26 19.85
N SER A 163 31.02 -20.96 19.67
CA SER A 163 32.04 -21.98 19.43
C SER A 163 32.00 -22.99 20.57
N PRO A 164 31.99 -24.31 20.31
CA PRO A 164 32.07 -25.32 21.37
C PRO A 164 33.49 -25.45 21.98
N GLU A 165 34.18 -24.34 22.19
CA GLU A 165 35.45 -24.24 22.91
C GLU A 165 35.35 -22.99 23.81
N ALA A 166 35.40 -23.03 25.14
CA ALA A 166 35.99 -23.99 26.05
C ALA A 166 35.15 -24.11 27.32
N SER A 167 35.02 -25.34 27.84
CA SER A 167 34.71 -25.54 29.25
C SER A 167 35.80 -24.80 30.05
N PRO A 168 35.48 -23.80 30.90
CA PRO A 168 36.52 -23.13 31.67
C PRO A 168 37.11 -24.17 32.62
N GLU A 169 38.39 -24.50 32.44
CA GLU A 169 39.16 -25.13 33.51
C GLU A 169 39.06 -24.20 34.73
N PRO A 170 38.74 -24.72 35.93
CA PRO A 170 38.57 -23.87 37.10
C PRO A 170 39.94 -23.31 37.50
N SER A 171 40.22 -22.07 37.14
CA SER A 171 41.28 -21.29 37.77
C SER A 171 40.71 -20.64 39.02
N PRO A 172 41.31 -20.84 40.20
CA PRO A 172 40.87 -20.15 41.41
C PRO A 172 41.39 -18.72 41.38
N ASP A 173 40.56 -17.82 41.91
CA ASP A 173 40.92 -16.46 42.36
C ASP A 173 41.16 -15.42 41.26
N THR A 174 40.07 -14.79 40.78
CA THR A 174 40.04 -13.35 40.48
C THR A 174 38.58 -12.87 40.60
N ASP A 175 38.31 -12.06 41.62
CA ASP A 175 37.08 -11.27 41.79
C ASP A 175 37.06 -10.12 40.76
N GLU A 176 36.86 -10.45 39.49
CA GLU A 176 36.38 -9.51 38.48
C GLU A 176 34.97 -9.97 38.10
N ASP A 177 33.97 -9.16 38.45
CA ASP A 177 32.57 -9.34 38.04
C ASP A 177 32.52 -9.68 36.55
N PRO A 178 32.07 -10.87 36.15
CA PRO A 178 31.74 -11.11 34.75
C PRO A 178 30.52 -10.26 34.42
N ASP A 179 30.67 -9.40 33.41
CA ASP A 179 29.56 -8.71 32.77
C ASP A 179 28.44 -9.72 32.46
N PRO A 180 27.23 -9.61 33.03
CA PRO A 180 26.23 -10.68 32.99
C PRO A 180 25.42 -10.72 31.68
N GLU A 181 25.95 -10.24 30.55
CA GLU A 181 25.22 -10.20 29.27
C GLU A 181 25.81 -11.14 28.20
N ALA A 182 26.32 -12.30 28.61
CA ALA A 182 26.36 -13.46 27.72
C ALA A 182 24.93 -14.03 27.61
N THR A 183 24.10 -13.47 26.73
CA THR A 183 22.77 -13.99 26.41
C THR A 183 22.89 -15.25 25.55
N ASP A 184 23.03 -16.39 26.19
CA ASP A 184 23.22 -17.74 25.61
C ASP A 184 22.04 -18.28 24.75
N ALA A 185 21.14 -17.44 24.24
CA ALA A 185 19.96 -17.90 23.48
C ALA A 185 19.45 -16.96 22.37
N SER A 186 20.13 -15.86 22.04
CA SER A 186 19.65 -14.99 20.95
C SER A 186 19.99 -15.55 19.57
N VAL A 187 19.03 -15.54 18.64
CA VAL A 187 19.26 -15.96 17.25
C VAL A 187 19.98 -14.89 16.42
N GLY A 188 19.80 -13.63 16.80
CA GLY A 188 20.47 -12.50 16.17
C GLY A 188 19.79 -11.19 16.53
N LYS A 189 20.12 -10.15 15.77
CA LYS A 189 19.63 -8.79 15.97
C LYS A 189 18.99 -8.28 14.68
N VAL A 190 17.84 -7.61 14.82
CA VAL A 190 17.20 -6.86 13.74
C VAL A 190 17.45 -5.38 14.01
N SER A 191 18.12 -4.71 13.07
CA SER A 191 18.44 -3.27 13.15
C SER A 191 17.75 -2.50 12.03
N CYS A 192 17.02 -1.44 12.37
CA CYS A 192 16.18 -0.69 11.42
C CYS A 192 16.59 0.76 11.21
N ASP A 193 16.11 1.30 10.10
CA ASP A 193 16.18 2.72 9.78
C ASP A 193 15.48 3.55 10.87
N GLY A 194 16.28 4.19 11.73
CA GLY A 194 15.79 4.91 12.91
C GLY A 194 16.63 4.67 14.17
N GLY A 195 17.54 3.69 14.13
CA GLY A 195 18.38 3.32 15.27
C GLY A 195 17.68 2.41 16.28
N GLU A 196 16.52 1.87 15.91
CA GLU A 196 15.83 0.84 16.69
C GLU A 196 16.50 -0.51 16.41
N GLU A 197 16.80 -1.22 17.49
CA GLU A 197 17.42 -2.55 17.44
C GLU A 197 16.66 -3.48 18.37
N TRP A 198 16.39 -4.70 17.89
CA TRP A 198 15.75 -5.74 18.69
C TRP A 198 16.52 -7.04 18.61
N VAL A 199 16.66 -7.68 19.76
CA VAL A 199 17.23 -9.02 19.86
C VAL A 199 16.12 -10.02 19.55
N VAL A 200 16.40 -10.96 18.64
CA VAL A 200 15.51 -12.08 18.35
C VAL A 200 15.69 -13.11 19.45
N ASP A 201 14.79 -13.07 20.43
CA ASP A 201 14.73 -13.99 21.56
C ASP A 201 13.54 -14.96 21.39
N PRO A 202 13.79 -16.27 21.20
CA PRO A 202 12.72 -17.25 21.06
C PRO A 202 11.91 -17.48 22.36
N GLU A 203 12.44 -17.09 23.52
CA GLU A 203 11.76 -17.21 24.81
C GLU A 203 10.89 -15.98 25.13
N ASP A 204 11.15 -14.83 24.50
CA ASP A 204 10.37 -13.58 24.67
C ASP A 204 9.79 -13.06 23.35
N VAL A 205 8.79 -13.79 22.83
CA VAL A 205 8.07 -13.45 21.60
C VAL A 205 7.29 -12.13 21.69
N ALA A 206 7.02 -11.62 22.89
CA ALA A 206 6.24 -10.39 23.09
C ALA A 206 7.04 -9.12 22.79
N LEU A 207 8.38 -9.22 22.73
CA LEU A 207 9.26 -8.13 22.36
C LEU A 207 9.41 -7.95 20.84
N MET A 208 8.83 -8.85 20.03
CA MET A 208 8.90 -8.71 18.58
C MET A 208 8.05 -7.54 18.07
N PRO A 209 8.62 -6.66 17.23
CA PRO A 209 7.90 -5.53 16.67
C PRO A 209 6.85 -5.99 15.64
N ASP A 210 5.89 -5.12 15.35
CA ASP A 210 4.88 -5.41 14.34
C ASP A 210 5.53 -5.53 12.95
N MET A 211 4.93 -6.34 12.07
CA MET A 211 5.39 -6.46 10.68
C MET A 211 5.44 -5.10 9.95
N ALA A 212 4.69 -4.10 10.43
CA ALA A 212 4.70 -2.74 9.88
C ALA A 212 5.96 -1.93 10.23
N ASP A 213 6.61 -2.25 11.33
CA ASP A 213 7.85 -1.64 11.75
C ASP A 213 9.02 -2.29 11.01
N LEU A 214 8.92 -3.60 10.76
CA LEU A 214 9.91 -4.39 10.03
C LEU A 214 9.90 -4.17 8.51
N PHE A 215 8.73 -3.95 7.91
CA PHE A 215 8.57 -3.89 6.46
C PHE A 215 7.67 -2.73 6.01
N SER A 216 8.17 -2.00 5.00
CA SER A 216 7.44 -0.91 4.35
C SER A 216 6.57 -1.45 3.22
N VAL A 217 5.49 -0.74 2.89
CA VAL A 217 4.66 -1.03 1.71
C VAL A 217 4.43 0.26 0.94
N HIS A 218 4.76 0.25 -0.34
CA HIS A 218 4.60 1.43 -1.20
C HIS A 218 4.26 1.03 -2.64
N LEU A 219 3.76 2.00 -3.42
CA LEU A 219 3.49 1.83 -4.84
C LEU A 219 4.81 1.84 -5.60
N ALA A 220 4.94 0.98 -6.59
CA ALA A 220 6.11 0.89 -7.45
C ALA A 220 5.72 1.00 -8.92
N GLU A 221 6.70 1.35 -9.75
CA GLU A 221 6.54 1.30 -11.19
C GLU A 221 6.45 -0.15 -11.69
N ASN A 222 5.72 -0.29 -12.80
CA ASN A 222 5.21 -1.56 -13.31
C ASN A 222 6.19 -2.33 -14.18
#